data_AF-A0A7V3MZQ7-F1
#
_entry.id   AF-A0A7V3MZQ7-F1
#
_cell.length_a   1.000
_cell.length_b   1.000
_cell.length_c   1.000
_cell.angle_alpha   90.00
_cell.angle_beta   90.00
_cell.angle_gamma   90.00
#
_symmetry.space_group_name_H-M   'P 1'
#
loop_
_entity.id
_entity.type
_entity.pdbx_description
1 polymer ?
#
loop_
_entity_poly.entity_id
_entity_poly.type
_entity_poly.pdbx_seq_one_letter_code
_entity_poly.pdbx_strand_id
1 'polypeptide(L)' 'MIDNNATALLLGVDAELISAHYRRSGNGVNTLRDAWVQSARRRAREAMAHTGSESMLDALRYWAQRAHAAELEVVNR' A
#
# COMPACT_ATOMS: atom_id res chain seq x y z
N MET A 1 -4.64 -12.12 2.65
CA MET A 1 -5.51 -10.94 2.49
C MET A 1 -4.70 -9.71 2.86
N ILE A 2 -4.69 -8.66 2.04
CA ILE A 2 -3.96 -7.41 2.32
C ILE A 2 -4.75 -6.64 3.38
N ASP A 3 -4.08 -6.20 4.45
CA ASP A 3 -4.68 -5.42 5.53
C ASP A 3 -4.56 -3.90 5.25
N ASN A 4 -5.05 -3.08 6.18
CA ASN A 4 -5.01 -1.62 6.03
C ASN A 4 -3.56 -1.08 6.02
N ASN A 5 -2.63 -1.72 6.72
CA ASN A 5 -1.22 -1.28 6.77
C ASN A 5 -0.52 -1.55 5.43
N ALA A 6 -0.71 -2.73 4.86
CA ALA A 6 -0.17 -3.05 3.54
C ALA A 6 -0.81 -2.18 2.45
N THR A 7 -2.11 -1.89 2.56
CA THR A 7 -2.80 -0.94 1.65
C THR A 7 -2.24 0.47 1.76
N ALA A 8 -2.03 0.95 3.00
CA ALA A 8 -1.43 2.24 3.30
C ALA A 8 -0.01 2.38 2.71
N LEU A 9 0.82 1.34 2.84
CA LEU A 9 2.18 1.30 2.28
C LEU A 9 2.20 1.45 0.76
N LEU A 10 1.32 0.72 0.05
CA LEU A 10 1.21 0.80 -1.41
C LEU A 10 0.79 2.19 -1.87
N LEU A 11 -0.21 2.77 -1.20
CA LEU A 11 -0.78 4.06 -1.56
C LEU A 11 0.07 5.23 -1.06
N GLY A 12 0.95 4.99 -0.09
CA GLY A 12 1.77 6.03 0.56
C GLY A 12 0.91 6.99 1.39
N VAL A 13 -0.08 6.45 2.12
CA VAL A 13 -0.99 7.22 2.96
C VAL A 13 -1.09 6.58 4.35
N ASP A 14 -1.69 7.26 5.31
CA ASP A 14 -1.92 6.71 6.64
C ASP A 14 -2.98 5.59 6.63
N ALA A 15 -2.75 4.52 7.40
CA ALA A 15 -3.70 3.43 7.57
C ALA A 15 -5.03 3.88 8.20
N GLU A 16 -5.01 4.92 9.04
CA GLU A 16 -6.22 5.53 9.58
C GLU A 16 -7.08 6.18 8.48
N LEU A 17 -6.45 6.77 7.46
CA LEU A 17 -7.17 7.33 6.31
C LEU A 17 -7.84 6.24 5.48
N ILE A 18 -7.18 5.08 5.32
CA ILE A 18 -7.77 3.91 4.67
C ILE A 18 -8.99 3.42 5.45
N SER A 19 -8.85 3.24 6.76
CA SER A 19 -9.94 2.83 7.66
C SER A 19 -11.12 3.81 7.62
N ALA A 20 -10.85 5.12 7.66
CA ALA A 20 -11.88 6.15 7.57
C ALA A 20 -12.58 6.16 6.21
N HIS A 21 -11.84 5.94 5.12
CA HIS A 21 -12.39 5.84 3.76
C HIS A 21 -13.34 4.65 3.62
N TYR A 22 -12.91 3.46 4.04
CA TYR A 22 -13.75 2.26 3.98
C TYR A 22 -15.01 2.37 4.84
N ARG A 23 -14.92 2.97 6.04
CA ARG A 23 -16.11 3.26 6.86
C ARG A 23 -17.09 4.21 6.18
N ARG A 24 -16.59 5.19 5.43
CA ARG A 24 -17.42 6.20 4.77
C ARG A 24 -18.06 5.69 3.48
N SER A 25 -17.38 4.82 2.73
CA SER A 25 -17.88 4.38 1.43
C SER A 25 -19.20 3.61 1.57
N GLY A 26 -19.38 2.74 2.58
CA GLY A 26 -20.69 2.20 3.00
C GLY A 26 -21.52 1.40 1.98
N ASN A 27 -21.14 1.41 0.70
CA ASN A 27 -21.93 0.95 -0.45
C ASN A 27 -21.30 -0.26 -1.17
N GLY A 28 -20.34 -0.94 -0.54
CA GLY A 28 -19.74 -2.18 -1.05
C GLY A 28 -18.81 -2.02 -2.25
N VAL A 29 -18.76 -0.84 -2.88
CA VAL A 29 -17.84 -0.51 -3.98
C VAL A 29 -16.77 0.42 -3.42
N ASN A 30 -15.72 -0.18 -2.85
CA ASN A 30 -14.56 0.53 -2.32
C ASN A 30 -13.65 1.02 -3.46
N THR A 31 -14.09 2.04 -4.19
CA THR A 31 -13.20 2.75 -5.12
C THR A 31 -12.19 3.56 -4.32
N LEU A 32 -10.92 3.35 -4.61
CA LEU A 32 -9.84 4.20 -4.11
C LEU A 32 -9.93 5.56 -4.78
N ARG A 33 -9.54 6.62 -4.06
CA ARG A 33 -9.45 7.97 -4.64
C ARG A 33 -8.40 7.98 -5.76
N ASP A 34 -8.66 8.71 -6.84
CA ASP A 34 -7.73 8.80 -7.97
C ASP A 34 -6.32 9.23 -7.55
N ALA A 35 -6.21 10.18 -6.61
CA ALA A 35 -4.93 10.61 -6.05
C ALA A 35 -4.14 9.46 -5.40
N TRP A 36 -4.84 8.53 -4.74
CA TRP A 36 -4.21 7.35 -4.14
C TRP A 36 -3.75 6.36 -5.20
N VAL A 37 -4.55 6.17 -6.26
CA VAL A 37 -4.16 5.33 -7.39
C VAL A 37 -2.91 5.87 -8.10
N GLN A 38 -2.84 7.19 -8.33
CA GLN A 38 -1.66 7.81 -8.91
C GLN A 38 -0.43 7.69 -8.00
N SER A 39 -0.62 7.87 -6.70
CA SER A 39 0.45 7.67 -5.71
C SER A 39 0.97 6.23 -5.73
N ALA A 40 0.07 5.24 -5.75
CA ALA A 40 0.45 3.82 -5.85
C ALA A 40 1.26 3.53 -7.12
N ARG A 41 0.83 4.06 -8.27
CA ARG A 41 1.58 3.89 -9.54
C ARG A 41 2.98 4.47 -9.47
N ARG A 42 3.12 5.67 -8.92
CA ARG A 42 4.43 6.32 -8.72
C ARG A 42 5.31 5.46 -7.80
N ARG A 43 4.78 5.06 -6.65
CA ARG A 43 5.51 4.26 -5.65
C ARG A 43 5.90 2.88 -6.15
N ALA A 44 5.08 2.24 -6.98
CA ALA A 44 5.41 0.98 -7.63
C ALA A 44 6.61 1.15 -8.59
N ARG A 45 6.61 2.21 -9.41
CA ARG A 45 7.75 2.51 -10.30
C ARG A 45 9.03 2.84 -9.55
N GLU A 46 8.92 3.62 -8.48
CA GLU A 46 10.07 3.94 -7.60
C GLU A 46 10.62 2.68 -6.96
N ALA A 47 9.77 1.83 -6.39
CA ALA A 47 10.21 0.56 -5.80
C ALA A 47 10.88 -0.33 -6.86
N MET A 48 10.26 -0.50 -8.03
CA MET A 48 10.82 -1.27 -9.14
C MET A 48 12.20 -0.76 -9.58
N ALA A 49 12.39 0.56 -9.64
CA ALA A 49 13.69 1.15 -9.97
C ALA A 49 14.77 0.85 -8.93
N HIS A 50 14.39 0.65 -7.66
CA HIS A 50 15.31 0.35 -6.57
C HIS A 50 15.54 -1.16 -6.33
N THR A 51 14.53 -1.98 -6.58
CA THR A 51 14.58 -3.43 -6.31
C THR A 51 14.87 -4.26 -7.56
N GLY A 52 14.67 -3.69 -8.75
CA GLY A 52 14.69 -4.44 -10.01
C GLY A 52 13.52 -5.42 -10.16
N SER A 53 12.52 -5.37 -9.27
CA SER A 53 11.41 -6.32 -9.22
C SER A 53 10.06 -5.64 -9.45
N GLU A 54 9.21 -6.27 -10.27
CA GLU A 54 7.82 -5.88 -10.49
C GLU A 54 6.86 -6.50 -9.46
N SER A 55 7.39 -7.30 -8.53
CA SER A 55 6.60 -7.95 -7.48
C SER A 55 6.02 -6.92 -6.50
N MET A 56 4.70 -6.99 -6.29
CA MET A 56 4.02 -6.19 -5.27
C MET A 56 4.59 -6.44 -3.87
N LEU A 57 5.02 -7.67 -3.56
CA LEU A 57 5.63 -7.99 -2.26
C LEU A 57 6.98 -7.29 -2.09
N ASP A 58 7.78 -7.20 -3.15
CA ASP A 58 9.07 -6.51 -3.08
C ASP A 58 8.88 -4.99 -2.97
N ALA A 59 7.84 -4.45 -3.63
CA ALA A 59 7.45 -3.06 -3.45
C ALA A 59 7.00 -2.77 -2.01
N LEU A 60 6.18 -3.64 -1.41
CA LEU A 60 5.78 -3.54 -0.02
C LEU A 60 6.97 -3.62 0.94
N ARG A 61 7.87 -4.58 0.73
CA ARG A 61 9.09 -4.74 1.55
C ARG A 61 9.99 -3.51 1.47
N TYR A 62 10.20 -2.98 0.25
CA TYR A 62 10.97 -1.75 0.04
C TYR A 62 10.39 -0.56 0.82
N TRP A 63 9.07 -0.35 0.74
CA TRP A 63 8.43 0.77 1.41
C TRP A 63 8.29 0.60 2.92
N ALA A 64 8.09 -0.62 3.42
CA ALA A 64 8.12 -0.90 4.85
C ALA A 64 9.48 -0.53 5.45
N GLN A 65 10.57 -0.96 4.79
CA GLN A 65 11.92 -0.63 5.23
C GLN A 65 12.19 0.88 5.14
N ARG A 66 11.81 1.52 4.03
CA ARG A 66 12.18 2.92 3.76
C ARG A 66 11.36 3.94 4.54
N ALA A 67 10.07 3.71 4.74
CA ALA A 67 9.18 4.68 5.39
C ALA A 67 9.02 4.44 6.89
N HIS A 68 9.19 3.20 7.35
CA HIS A 68 8.88 2.82 8.74
C HIS A 68 10.03 2.08 9.45
N ALA A 69 11.18 1.86 8.79
CA ALA A 69 12.26 1.04 9.32
C ALA A 69 11.77 -0.33 9.85
N ALA A 70 10.78 -0.90 9.15
CA ALA A 70 10.08 -2.11 9.55
C ALA A 70 10.22 -3.21 8.50
N GLU A 71 10.18 -4.46 8.96
CA GLU A 71 10.17 -5.63 8.09
C GLU A 71 8.74 -6.04 7.72
N LEU A 72 8.57 -6.54 6.48
CA LEU A 72 7.28 -7.05 6.01
C LEU A 72 7.12 -8.52 6.43
N GLU A 73 6.15 -8.79 7.29
CA GLU A 73 5.73 -10.15 7.63
C GLU A 73 4.56 -10.62 6.75
N VAL A 74 4.68 -11.81 6.15
CA VAL A 74 3.60 -12.43 5.37
C VAL A 74 3.04 -13.62 6.15
N VAL A 75 1.85 -13.44 6.73
CA VAL A 75 1.18 -14.48 7.52
C VAL A 75 0.21 -15.26 6.62
N ASN A 76 0.48 -16.55 6.41
CA ASN A 76 -0.50 -17.48 5.83
C ASN A 76 -1.42 -17.99 6.93
N ARG A 77 -2.73 -17.81 6.76
CA ARG A 77 -3.79 -18.36 7.62
C ARG A 77 -4.52 -19.47 6.90
#